data_AF-A0A9N9KFZ3-F1
#
_entry.id   AF-A0A9N9KFZ3-F1
#
_cell.length_a   1.000
_cell.length_b   1.000
_cell.length_c   1.000
_cell.angle_alpha   90.00
_cell.angle_beta   90.00
_cell.angle_gamma   90.00
#
_symmetry.space_group_name_H-M   'P 1'
#
loop_
_entity.id
_entity.type
_entity.pdbx_description
1 polymer ?
#
loop_
_entity_poly.entity_id
_entity_poly.type
_entity_poly.pdbx_seq_one_letter_code
_entity_poly.pdbx_strand_id
1 'polypeptide(L)'
;TIKIPVLICNGSGYDFHHLMQEIAKVTNEKIVPIANNSEQYITFSVSQLQFIDSLKFSLSGLAKMAENLRDEKKCQTKAPEQLAKCFPIMSKFIYYLCLH
;
A
#
# COMPACT_ATOMS: atom_id res chain seq x y z
N THR A 1 15.65 -12.08 -6.55
CA THR A 1 15.70 -11.40 -5.24
C THR A 1 14.31 -11.01 -4.81
N ILE A 2 13.97 -11.22 -3.53
CA ILE A 2 12.66 -10.84 -2.99
C ILE A 2 12.56 -9.31 -2.97
N LYS A 3 11.47 -8.76 -3.48
CA LYS A 3 11.16 -7.32 -3.43
C LYS A 3 10.25 -7.06 -2.24
N ILE A 4 10.55 -6.03 -1.45
CA ILE A 4 9.74 -5.59 -0.31
C ILE A 4 8.75 -4.53 -0.81
N PRO A 5 7.43 -4.79 -0.75
CA PRO A 5 6.44 -3.82 -1.19
C PRO A 5 6.28 -2.70 -0.16
N VAL A 6 6.22 -1.46 -0.65
CA VAL A 6 5.86 -0.25 0.10
C VAL A 6 4.55 0.28 -0.49
N LEU A 7 3.48 0.19 0.27
CA LEU A 7 2.15 0.60 -0.16
C LEU A 7 1.90 2.07 0.23
N ILE A 8 1.53 2.89 -0.75
CA ILE A 8 1.14 4.29 -0.54
C ILE A 8 -0.27 4.50 -1.12
N CYS A 9 -1.15 5.11 -0.35
CA CYS A 9 -2.50 5.46 -0.81
C CYS A 9 -2.45 6.68 -1.72
N ASN A 10 -2.83 6.53 -2.99
CA ASN A 10 -2.87 7.61 -3.98
C ASN A 10 -1.51 8.25 -4.33
N GLY A 11 -0.40 7.53 -4.14
CA GLY A 11 0.94 8.10 -4.32
C GLY A 11 1.29 8.49 -5.76
N SER A 12 0.60 7.94 -6.75
CA SER A 12 0.87 8.20 -8.18
C SER A 12 0.66 9.65 -8.61
N GLY A 13 -0.23 10.37 -7.94
CA GLY A 13 -0.63 11.73 -8.32
C GLY A 13 0.26 12.84 -7.79
N TYR A 14 1.13 12.56 -6.81
CA TYR A 14 2.01 13.57 -6.22
C TYR A 14 3.25 12.95 -5.56
N ASP A 15 3.04 12.10 -4.54
CA ASP A 15 4.10 11.61 -3.66
C ASP A 15 5.24 10.91 -4.40
N PHE A 16 4.93 10.13 -5.45
CA PHE A 16 5.94 9.39 -6.20
C PHE A 16 6.92 10.30 -6.93
N HIS A 17 6.48 11.48 -7.41
CA HIS A 17 7.38 12.43 -8.05
C HIS A 17 8.42 12.95 -7.04
N HIS A 18 7.94 13.39 -5.87
CA HIS A 18 8.79 13.90 -4.82
C HIS A 18 9.72 12.81 -4.25
N LEU A 19 9.19 11.62 -3.98
CA LEU A 19 9.99 10.49 -3.50
C LEU A 19 11.08 10.12 -4.50
N MET A 20 10.76 10.01 -5.79
CA MET A 20 11.77 9.68 -6.81
C MET A 20 12.84 10.77 -6.92
N GLN A 21 12.47 12.05 -6.83
CA GLN A 21 13.40 13.18 -6.85
C GLN A 21 14.34 13.17 -5.63
N GLU A 22 13.81 12.97 -4.43
CA GLU A 22 14.64 12.94 -3.22
C GLU A 22 15.50 11.67 -3.14
N ILE A 23 14.95 10.52 -3.53
CA ILE A 23 15.71 9.26 -3.60
C ILE A 23 16.87 9.40 -4.58
N ALA A 24 16.65 10.00 -5.76
CA ALA A 24 17.72 10.22 -6.74
C ALA A 24 18.87 11.10 -6.23
N LYS A 25 18.66 11.91 -5.20
CA LYS A 25 19.72 12.72 -4.57
C LYS A 25 20.55 11.94 -3.55
N VAL A 26 19.95 10.92 -2.92
CA VAL A 26 20.57 10.20 -1.79
C VAL A 26 21.10 8.81 -2.17
N THR A 27 20.76 8.30 -3.36
CA THR A 27 21.25 7.01 -3.85
C THR A 27 21.61 7.04 -5.32
N ASN A 28 22.63 6.27 -5.68
CA ASN A 28 23.03 6.00 -7.07
C ASN A 28 22.28 4.79 -7.66
N GLU A 29 21.39 4.17 -6.90
CA GLU A 29 20.57 3.04 -7.36
C GLU A 29 19.64 3.47 -8.50
N LYS A 30 19.50 2.59 -9.49
CA LYS A 30 18.61 2.85 -10.63
C LYS A 30 17.16 2.83 -10.16
N ILE A 31 16.49 3.97 -10.32
CA ILE A 31 15.04 4.08 -10.17
C ILE A 31 14.39 3.56 -11.45
N VAL A 32 13.49 2.58 -11.32
CA VAL A 32 12.76 1.99 -12.45
C VAL A 32 11.27 2.28 -12.28
N PRO A 33 10.76 3.38 -12.88
CA PRO A 33 9.34 3.71 -12.82
C PRO A 33 8.53 2.94 -13.86
N ILE A 34 7.29 2.61 -13.51
CA ILE A 34 6.22 2.21 -14.42
C ILE A 34 5.20 3.34 -14.43
N ALA A 35 5.22 4.12 -15.50
CA ALA A 35 4.36 5.27 -15.70
C ALA A 35 3.11 4.88 -16.49
N ASN A 36 1.95 5.41 -16.09
CA ASN A 36 0.76 5.43 -16.93
C ASN A 36 0.84 6.56 -17.96
N ASN A 37 1.33 7.72 -17.51
CA ASN A 37 1.63 8.90 -18.32
C ASN A 37 2.73 9.72 -17.62
N SER A 38 3.12 10.87 -18.18
CA SER A 38 4.17 11.74 -17.61
C SER A 38 3.87 12.31 -16.23
N GLU A 39 2.61 12.26 -15.78
CA GLU A 39 2.13 12.82 -14.51
C GLU A 39 1.62 11.74 -13.54
N GLN A 40 1.60 10.47 -13.93
CA GLN A 40 1.06 9.38 -13.12
C GLN A 40 1.99 8.16 -13.17
N TYR A 41 2.79 8.00 -12.12
CA TYR A 41 3.60 6.80 -11.89
C TYR A 41 2.78 5.77 -11.10
N ILE A 42 2.48 4.61 -11.68
CA ILE A 42 1.70 3.56 -11.01
C ILE A 42 2.53 2.87 -9.92
N THR A 43 3.82 2.70 -10.20
CA THR A 43 4.78 2.06 -9.28
C THR A 43 6.20 2.44 -9.69
N PHE A 44 7.14 2.39 -8.75
CA PHE A 44 8.56 2.46 -9.08
C PHE A 44 9.38 1.55 -8.16
N SER A 45 10.52 1.07 -8.67
CA SER A 45 11.43 0.20 -7.93
C SER A 45 12.75 0.92 -7.66
N VAL A 46 13.31 0.71 -6.47
CA VAL A 46 14.68 1.15 -6.12
C VAL A 46 15.32 0.05 -5.28
N SER A 47 16.42 -0.52 -5.76
CA SER A 47 17.09 -1.67 -5.12
C SER A 47 16.09 -2.80 -4.78
N GLN A 48 15.93 -3.17 -3.51
CA GLN A 48 14.98 -4.19 -3.04
C GLN A 48 13.56 -3.68 -2.79
N LEU A 49 13.31 -2.37 -2.88
CA LEU A 49 12.01 -1.76 -2.57
C LEU A 49 11.15 -1.64 -3.83
N GLN A 50 9.85 -1.91 -3.68
CA GLN A 50 8.82 -1.72 -4.70
C GLN A 50 7.74 -0.78 -4.15
N PHE A 51 7.69 0.45 -4.63
CA PHE A 51 6.67 1.43 -4.23
C PHE A 51 5.44 1.26 -5.09
N ILE A 52 4.28 1.02 -4.48
CA ILE A 52 3.03 0.66 -5.17
C ILE A 52 1.93 1.61 -4.72
N ASP A 53 1.23 2.22 -5.68
CA ASP A 53 0.01 2.95 -5.40
C ASP A 53 -1.13 1.96 -5.17
N SER A 54 -1.60 1.89 -3.91
CA SER A 54 -2.63 0.94 -3.51
C SER A 54 -3.98 1.18 -4.21
N LEU A 55 -4.27 2.42 -4.63
CA LEU A 55 -5.53 2.74 -5.29
C LEU A 55 -5.53 2.36 -6.77
N LYS A 56 -4.34 2.35 -7.40
CA LYS A 56 -4.17 1.88 -8.78
C LYS A 56 -4.22 0.36 -8.88
N PHE A 57 -3.85 -0.34 -7.81
CA PHE A 57 -4.10 -1.77 -7.62
C PHE A 57 -5.54 -2.01 -7.13
N SER A 58 -6.51 -1.63 -7.97
CA SER A 58 -7.95 -1.82 -7.86
C SER A 58 -8.59 -1.67 -6.47
N LEU A 59 -9.20 -0.51 -6.25
CA LEU A 59 -10.22 -0.24 -5.23
C LEU A 59 -11.32 -1.33 -5.14
N SER A 60 -11.62 -2.06 -6.22
CA SER A 60 -12.56 -3.19 -6.17
C SER A 60 -12.06 -4.34 -5.31
N GLY A 61 -10.75 -4.55 -5.22
CA GLY A 61 -10.13 -5.52 -4.32
C GLY A 61 -10.23 -5.10 -2.85
N LEU A 62 -10.12 -3.80 -2.57
CA LEU A 62 -10.28 -3.25 -1.22
C LEU A 62 -11.74 -3.23 -0.77
N ALA A 63 -12.66 -2.80 -1.64
CA ALA A 63 -14.10 -2.86 -1.40
C ALA A 63 -14.57 -4.30 -1.23
N LYS A 64 -14.11 -5.22 -2.09
CA LYS A 64 -14.40 -6.64 -1.99
C LYS A 64 -13.68 -7.31 -0.81
N MET A 65 -12.50 -6.85 -0.41
CA MET A 65 -11.87 -7.26 0.86
C MET A 65 -12.70 -6.79 2.04
N ALA A 66 -13.14 -5.53 2.06
CA ALA A 66 -13.97 -4.97 3.10
C ALA A 66 -15.34 -5.68 3.19
N GLU A 67 -15.93 -6.03 2.04
CA GLU A 67 -17.12 -6.87 1.94
C GLU A 67 -16.84 -8.30 2.43
N ASN A 68 -15.76 -8.94 1.99
CA ASN A 68 -15.37 -10.28 2.47
C ASN A 68 -15.02 -10.30 3.97
N LEU A 69 -14.60 -9.17 4.54
CA LEU A 69 -14.36 -8.98 5.97
C LEU A 69 -15.67 -8.73 6.75
N ARG A 70 -16.68 -8.16 6.10
CA ARG A 70 -18.03 -8.04 6.64
C ARG A 70 -18.71 -9.41 6.56
N ASP A 71 -18.83 -10.06 7.71
CA ASP A 71 -19.57 -11.31 7.80
C ASP A 71 -21.05 -11.02 7.51
N GLU A 72 -21.55 -11.43 6.34
CA GLU A 72 -22.94 -11.20 5.91
C GLU A 72 -23.98 -11.78 6.89
N LYS A 73 -23.57 -12.63 7.83
CA LYS A 73 -24.45 -13.27 8.82
C LYS A 73 -24.52 -12.60 10.19
N LYS A 74 -23.74 -11.56 10.49
CA LYS A 74 -23.91 -10.79 11.74
C LYS A 74 -23.55 -9.34 11.51
N CYS A 75 -24.46 -8.44 11.85
CA CYS A 75 -24.23 -7.00 12.03
C CYS A 75 -23.26 -6.71 13.20
N GLN A 76 -22.16 -7.43 13.31
CA GLN A 76 -21.12 -7.24 14.30
C GLN A 76 -19.79 -7.21 13.57
N THR A 77 -19.16 -6.04 13.62
CA THR A 77 -17.74 -5.84 13.32
C THR A 77 -16.96 -6.96 14.01
N LYS A 78 -16.19 -7.76 13.24
CA LYS A 78 -15.36 -8.83 13.82
C LYS A 78 -14.51 -8.21 14.92
N ALA A 79 -14.56 -8.78 16.12
CA ALA A 79 -13.73 -8.31 17.24
C ALA A 79 -12.26 -8.26 16.79
N PRO A 80 -11.46 -7.28 17.28
CA PRO A 80 -10.06 -7.08 16.86
C PRO A 80 -9.22 -8.37 16.89
N GLU A 81 -9.52 -9.24 17.85
CA GLU A 81 -8.91 -10.55 18.06
C GLU A 81 -9.08 -11.52 16.88
N GLN A 82 -10.20 -11.44 16.16
CA GLN A 82 -10.47 -12.26 14.98
C GLN A 82 -9.79 -11.70 13.72
N LEU A 83 -9.69 -10.37 13.60
CA LEU A 83 -8.92 -9.73 12.54
C LEU A 83 -7.41 -9.99 12.68
N ALA A 84 -6.90 -10.06 13.91
CA ALA A 84 -5.51 -10.40 14.18
C ALA A 84 -5.12 -11.82 13.74
N LYS A 85 -6.08 -12.76 13.71
CA LYS A 85 -5.86 -14.10 13.16
C LYS A 85 -5.78 -14.12 11.63
N CYS A 86 -6.61 -13.34 10.96
CA CYS A 86 -6.66 -13.32 9.49
C CYS A 86 -5.56 -12.44 8.87
N PHE A 87 -5.17 -11.36 9.53
CA PHE A 87 -4.16 -10.43 9.05
C PHE A 87 -3.21 -10.04 10.19
N PRO A 88 -2.32 -10.97 10.63
CA PRO A 88 -1.47 -10.77 11.79
C PRO A 88 -0.50 -9.59 11.63
N ILE A 89 -0.15 -9.23 10.40
CA ILE A 89 0.72 -8.08 10.10
C ILE A 89 -0.07 -6.77 10.07
N MET A 90 -1.21 -6.72 9.37
CA MET A 90 -2.03 -5.49 9.31
C MET A 90 -2.69 -5.14 10.65
N SER A 91 -3.09 -6.13 11.44
CA SER A 91 -3.71 -5.90 12.76
C SER A 91 -2.78 -5.16 13.72
N LYS A 92 -1.47 -5.46 13.68
CA LYS A 92 -0.45 -4.69 14.41
C LYS A 92 -0.42 -3.23 13.93
N PHE A 93 -0.46 -3.00 12.62
CA PHE A 93 -0.36 -1.65 12.04
C PHE A 93 -1.59 -0.78 12.38
N ILE A 94 -2.79 -1.36 12.34
CA ILE A 94 -4.04 -0.67 12.70
C ILE A 94 -4.08 -0.32 14.19
N TYR A 95 -3.59 -1.20 15.06
CA TYR A 95 -3.52 -0.93 16.50
C TYR A 95 -2.60 0.26 16.83
N TYR A 96 -1.47 0.40 16.15
CA TYR A 96 -0.58 1.56 16.30
C TYR A 96 -1.19 2.86 15.78
N LEU A 97 -2.04 2.80 14.75
CA LEU A 97 -2.70 3.98 14.18
C LEU A 97 -3.85 4.53 15.05
N CYS A 98 -4.54 3.67 15.81
CA CYS A 98 -5.64 4.06 16.68
C CYS A 98 -5.22 4.53 18.09
N LEU A 99 -3.92 4.53 18.41
CA LEU A 99 -3.40 4.99 19.72
C LEU A 99 -2.98 6.47 19.74
N HIS A 100 -3.21 7.20 18.64
CA HIS A 100 -3.10 8.66 18.51
C HIS A 100 -4.35 9.20 17.80
#